data_AF-A0A4Q4QDL3-F1
#
_entry.id   AF-A0A4Q4QDL3-F1
#
_cell.length_a   1.000
_cell.length_b   1.000
_cell.length_c   1.000
_cell.angle_alpha   90.00
_cell.angle_beta   90.00
_cell.angle_gamma   90.00
#
_symmetry.space_group_name_H-M   'P 1'
#
loop_
_entity.id
_entity.type
_entity.pdbx_description
1 polymer ?
#
loop_
_entity_poly.entity_id
_entity_poly.type
_entity_poly.pdbx_seq_one_letter_code
_entity_poly.pdbx_strand_id
1 'polypeptide(L)'
;MMMAELDDETQSLVQRLYDAWSTNANSTFYLGLCDQLLAQHERVNTCIATLKTVITVSCPQINETERYLAPRWEGLFTLADSIDSSAQEEDGSLGKRKRGYNEVHRLRNLAVVCALWSPAVVHYYGWNTAAQGCLRLLKTCALQYPNFSRQFRPYLNRVLLDRNCQAIISGRLKNLNEAPVQYHRDLNIMIAGGVIPDPGIEELWVTSFDGTAPVDLNGRLLKDLRPYHVHQYLLRRDRYGMLVTRGDCQDIQTAVHQQSDFSNTPSRHQGRTKFSITLRSMTKINL
;
A
#
# COMPACT_ATOMS: atom_id res chain seq x y z
N MET A 1 34.49 15.67 -35.21
CA MET A 1 33.06 16.05 -35.15
C MET A 1 32.29 14.76 -34.89
N MET A 2 31.99 14.44 -33.63
CA MET A 2 31.19 13.26 -33.30
C MET A 2 29.74 13.60 -33.65
N MET A 3 29.12 12.83 -34.55
CA MET A 3 27.66 12.88 -34.68
C MET A 3 27.08 12.40 -33.35
N ALA A 4 26.19 13.19 -32.77
CA ALA A 4 25.42 12.75 -31.62
C ALA A 4 24.51 11.61 -32.11
N GLU A 5 24.90 10.37 -31.84
CA GLU A 5 24.05 9.21 -32.08
C GLU A 5 22.87 9.27 -31.11
N LEU A 6 21.66 9.04 -31.65
CA LEU A 6 20.47 8.86 -30.83
C LEU A 6 20.66 7.62 -29.97
N ASP A 7 20.15 7.63 -28.74
CA ASP A 7 20.13 6.42 -27.92
C ASP A 7 19.23 5.33 -28.54
N ASP A 8 19.47 4.08 -28.17
CA ASP A 8 18.81 2.91 -28.75
C ASP A 8 17.28 2.96 -28.61
N GLU A 9 16.76 3.51 -27.51
CA GLU A 9 15.31 3.66 -27.31
C GLU A 9 14.72 4.71 -28.26
N THR A 10 15.40 5.85 -28.41
CA THR A 10 15.00 6.90 -29.35
C THR A 10 15.10 6.43 -30.79
N GLN A 11 16.16 5.71 -31.17
CA GLN A 11 16.29 5.12 -32.51
C GLN A 11 15.16 4.14 -32.79
N SER A 12 14.84 3.27 -31.83
CA SER A 12 13.74 2.29 -31.97
C SER A 12 12.39 2.98 -32.13
N LEU A 13 12.12 4.05 -31.37
CA LEU A 13 10.88 4.82 -31.49
C LEU A 13 10.77 5.50 -32.86
N VAL A 14 11.85 6.16 -33.30
CA VAL A 14 11.89 6.83 -34.60
C VAL A 14 11.68 5.83 -35.73
N GLN A 15 12.31 4.64 -35.64
CA GLN A 15 12.10 3.58 -36.62
C GLN A 15 10.66 3.08 -36.63
N ARG A 16 10.04 2.87 -35.46
CA ARG A 16 8.63 2.45 -35.37
C ARG A 16 7.67 3.49 -35.94
N LEU A 17 7.94 4.77 -35.73
CA LEU A 17 7.16 5.87 -36.30
C LEU A 17 7.33 5.93 -37.82
N TYR A 18 8.56 5.75 -38.31
CA TYR A 18 8.86 5.68 -39.73
C TYR A 18 8.15 4.49 -40.39
N ASP A 19 8.24 3.30 -39.80
CA ASP A 19 7.60 2.09 -40.31
C ASP A 19 6.08 2.29 -40.37
N ALA A 20 5.47 2.78 -39.29
CA ALA A 20 4.03 3.04 -39.22
C ALA A 20 3.55 4.07 -40.24
N TRP A 21 4.34 5.12 -40.47
CA TRP A 21 4.05 6.11 -41.48
C TRP A 21 4.19 5.52 -42.89
N SER A 22 5.30 4.82 -43.16
CA SER A 22 5.61 4.24 -44.47
C SER A 22 4.60 3.16 -44.90
N THR A 23 4.01 2.44 -43.94
CA THR A 23 3.00 1.40 -44.21
C THR A 23 1.56 1.91 -44.12
N ASN A 24 1.33 3.23 -44.00
CA ASN A 24 0.00 3.82 -43.78
C ASN A 24 -0.79 3.16 -42.64
N ALA A 25 -0.16 3.02 -41.47
CA ALA A 25 -0.79 2.45 -40.28
C ALA A 25 -2.09 3.18 -39.94
N ASN A 26 -3.07 2.44 -39.42
CA ASN A 26 -4.36 3.00 -39.03
C ASN A 26 -4.28 3.80 -37.71
N SER A 27 -5.32 4.58 -37.43
CA SER A 27 -5.39 5.42 -36.22
C SER A 27 -5.25 4.62 -34.92
N THR A 28 -5.70 3.37 -34.89
CA THR A 28 -5.56 2.49 -33.73
C THR A 28 -4.11 2.16 -33.39
N PHE A 29 -3.22 2.04 -34.38
CA PHE A 29 -1.80 1.85 -34.13
C PHE A 29 -1.18 3.06 -33.42
N TYR A 30 -1.45 4.26 -33.93
CA TYR A 30 -0.93 5.50 -33.34
C TYR A 30 -1.50 5.76 -31.94
N LEU A 31 -2.78 5.44 -31.71
CA LEU A 31 -3.37 5.47 -30.38
C LEU A 31 -2.66 4.49 -29.44
N GLY A 32 -2.41 3.25 -29.87
CA GLY A 32 -1.67 2.27 -29.07
C GLY A 32 -0.22 2.68 -28.81
N LEU A 33 0.46 3.30 -29.77
CA LEU A 33 1.80 3.86 -29.59
C LEU A 33 1.79 5.03 -28.61
N CYS A 34 0.79 5.91 -28.71
CA CYS A 34 0.58 7.01 -27.77
C CYS A 34 0.35 6.48 -26.35
N ASP A 35 -0.52 5.49 -26.18
CA ASP A 35 -0.78 4.85 -24.88
C ASP A 35 0.48 4.21 -24.29
N GLN A 36 1.32 3.58 -25.12
CA GLN A 36 2.61 3.02 -24.70
C GLN A 36 3.60 4.10 -24.24
N LEU A 37 3.72 5.20 -25.00
CA LEU A 37 4.59 6.32 -24.66
C LEU A 37 4.12 7.01 -23.38
N LEU A 38 2.81 7.21 -23.23
CA LEU A 38 2.21 7.76 -22.01
C LEU A 38 2.47 6.84 -20.81
N ALA A 39 2.32 5.53 -20.97
CA ALA A 39 2.61 4.57 -19.90
C ALA A 39 4.10 4.57 -19.48
N GLN A 40 5.02 4.69 -20.44
CA GLN A 40 6.45 4.84 -20.15
C GLN A 40 6.75 6.16 -19.44
N HIS A 41 6.16 7.26 -19.89
CA HIS A 41 6.28 8.56 -19.25
C HIS A 41 5.80 8.53 -17.79
N GLU A 42 4.65 7.92 -17.50
CA GLU A 42 4.16 7.77 -16.11
C GLU A 42 5.11 6.96 -15.23
N ARG A 43 5.70 5.89 -15.78
CA ARG A 43 6.70 5.07 -15.08
C ARG A 43 7.97 5.87 -14.79
N VAL A 44 8.51 6.57 -15.79
CA VAL A 44 9.71 7.42 -15.65
C VAL A 44 9.46 8.51 -14.61
N ASN A 45 8.31 9.17 -14.67
CA ASN A 45 7.93 10.18 -13.67
C ASN A 45 7.86 9.62 -12.26
N THR A 46 7.29 8.41 -12.10
CA THR A 46 7.24 7.74 -10.81
C THR A 46 8.64 7.40 -10.29
N CYS A 47 9.55 6.93 -11.16
CA CYS A 47 10.94 6.68 -10.80
C CYS A 47 11.66 7.96 -10.36
N ILE A 48 11.52 9.05 -11.12
CA ILE A 48 12.15 10.34 -10.82
C ILE A 48 11.64 10.90 -9.49
N ALA A 49 10.32 10.92 -9.27
CA ALA A 49 9.72 11.41 -8.04
C ALA A 49 10.11 10.54 -6.82
N THR A 50 10.14 9.22 -7.00
CA THR A 50 10.59 8.29 -5.94
C THR A 50 12.06 8.51 -5.61
N LEU A 51 12.92 8.66 -6.62
CA LEU A 51 14.35 8.91 -6.43
C LEU A 51 14.59 10.21 -5.67
N LYS A 52 13.96 11.32 -6.08
CA LYS A 52 13.99 12.59 -5.34
C LYS A 52 13.62 12.36 -3.87
N THR A 53 12.48 11.72 -3.62
CA THR A 53 11.97 11.49 -2.26
C THR A 53 12.97 10.71 -1.41
N VAL A 54 13.53 9.61 -1.94
CA VAL A 54 14.50 8.77 -1.23
C VAL A 54 15.79 9.54 -0.96
N ILE A 55 16.28 10.34 -1.90
CA ILE A 55 17.48 11.17 -1.73
C ILE A 55 17.25 12.21 -0.64
N THR A 56 16.13 12.93 -0.66
CA THR A 56 15.79 13.94 0.37
C THR A 56 15.84 13.35 1.77
N VAL A 57 15.39 12.10 1.92
CA VAL A 57 15.33 11.41 3.21
C VAL A 57 16.67 10.79 3.61
N SER A 58 17.39 10.18 2.66
CA SER A 58 18.59 9.39 2.96
C SER A 58 19.88 10.22 2.95
N CYS A 59 19.88 11.34 2.22
CA CYS A 59 21.03 12.21 1.99
C CYS A 59 20.61 13.69 2.13
N PRO A 60 20.23 14.15 3.34
CA PRO A 60 19.76 15.52 3.55
C PRO A 60 20.77 16.59 3.08
N GLN A 61 22.08 16.29 3.19
CA GLN A 61 23.15 17.17 2.71
C GLN A 61 23.08 17.47 1.21
N ILE A 62 22.57 16.54 0.39
CA ILE A 62 22.38 16.75 -1.05
C ILE A 62 21.31 17.81 -1.26
N ASN A 63 20.21 17.76 -0.52
CA ASN A 63 19.13 18.73 -0.65
C ASN A 63 19.51 20.12 -0.11
N GLU A 64 20.30 20.18 0.96
CA GLU A 64 20.63 21.44 1.65
C GLU A 64 21.83 22.18 1.06
N THR A 65 22.84 21.46 0.56
CA THR A 65 24.14 22.07 0.18
C THR A 65 24.62 21.66 -1.21
N GLU A 66 24.56 20.39 -1.58
CA GLU A 66 25.14 19.92 -2.85
C GLU A 66 24.23 20.14 -4.07
N ARG A 67 22.92 20.33 -3.84
CA ARG A 67 21.92 20.59 -4.89
C ARG A 67 22.34 21.72 -5.81
N TYR A 68 22.82 22.82 -5.24
CA TYR A 68 23.24 24.02 -5.98
C TYR A 68 24.68 23.95 -6.50
N LEU A 69 25.47 22.97 -6.03
CA LEU A 69 26.88 22.80 -6.40
C LEU A 69 27.06 21.84 -7.57
N ALA A 70 26.12 20.92 -7.80
CA ALA A 70 26.16 19.98 -8.92
C ALA A 70 24.96 20.19 -9.86
N PRO A 71 25.18 20.63 -11.12
CA PRO A 71 24.09 20.87 -12.09
C PRO A 71 23.18 19.66 -12.34
N ARG A 72 23.70 18.44 -12.15
CA ARG A 72 22.95 17.19 -12.31
C ARG A 72 21.92 17.00 -11.20
N TRP A 73 22.22 17.43 -9.97
CA TRP A 73 21.26 17.35 -8.87
C TRP A 73 20.16 18.38 -9.04
N GLU A 74 20.50 19.63 -9.36
CA GLU A 74 19.49 20.65 -9.62
C GLU A 74 18.56 20.21 -10.76
N GLY A 75 19.10 19.74 -11.90
CA GLY A 75 18.28 19.26 -13.02
C GLY A 75 17.30 18.13 -12.64
N LEU A 76 17.73 17.16 -11.83
CA LEU A 76 16.86 16.09 -11.33
C LEU A 76 15.75 16.64 -10.42
N PHE A 77 16.08 17.52 -9.50
CA PHE A 77 15.13 18.08 -8.55
C PHE A 77 14.13 19.01 -9.24
N THR A 78 14.57 19.88 -10.16
CA THR A 78 13.68 20.72 -10.97
C THR A 78 12.73 19.88 -11.82
N LEU A 79 13.23 18.80 -12.45
CA LEU A 79 12.39 17.88 -13.23
C LEU A 79 11.33 17.22 -12.35
N ALA A 80 11.72 16.74 -11.18
CA ALA A 80 10.79 16.14 -10.22
C ALA A 80 9.78 17.16 -9.66
N ASP A 81 10.20 18.39 -9.35
CA ASP A 81 9.30 19.49 -8.95
C ASP A 81 8.27 19.80 -10.05
N SER A 82 8.68 19.80 -11.31
CA SER A 82 7.76 20.00 -12.45
C SER A 82 6.70 18.90 -12.58
N ILE A 83 7.07 17.65 -12.29
CA ILE A 83 6.15 16.51 -12.26
C ILE A 83 5.13 16.68 -11.13
N ASP A 84 5.57 17.12 -9.95
CA ASP A 84 4.70 17.36 -8.80
C ASP A 84 3.72 18.53 -9.06
N SER A 85 4.19 19.62 -9.67
CA SER A 85 3.35 20.79 -10.03
C SER A 85 2.30 20.45 -11.08
N SER A 86 2.66 19.71 -12.13
CA SER A 86 1.70 19.27 -13.16
C SER A 86 0.57 18.40 -12.59
N ALA A 87 0.84 17.66 -11.50
CA ALA A 87 -0.17 16.86 -10.81
C ALA A 87 -1.11 17.70 -9.93
N GLN A 88 -0.72 18.91 -9.52
CA GLN A 88 -1.55 19.82 -8.71
C GLN A 88 -2.44 20.74 -9.56
N GLU A 89 -1.98 21.21 -10.72
CA GLU A 89 -2.76 22.14 -11.56
C GLU A 89 -4.02 21.49 -12.14
N GLU A 90 -4.02 20.18 -12.34
CA GLU A 90 -5.23 19.48 -12.76
C GLU A 90 -6.30 19.41 -11.65
N ASP A 91 -6.01 19.66 -10.38
CA ASP A 91 -6.93 19.46 -9.23
C ASP A 91 -8.11 20.47 -9.19
N GLY A 92 -8.10 21.49 -10.04
CA GLY A 92 -9.13 22.55 -10.11
C GLY A 92 -10.45 22.18 -10.81
N SER A 93 -10.53 21.06 -11.55
CA SER A 93 -11.78 20.68 -12.25
C SER A 93 -12.63 19.72 -11.40
N LEU A 94 -13.51 20.30 -10.58
CA LEU A 94 -14.52 19.61 -9.78
C LEU A 94 -15.52 18.86 -10.68
N GLY A 95 -15.45 17.52 -10.70
CA GLY A 95 -16.51 16.70 -11.27
C GLY A 95 -16.05 15.34 -11.75
N LYS A 96 -16.04 14.35 -10.86
CA LYS A 96 -15.88 12.89 -11.14
C LYS A 96 -14.55 12.50 -11.83
N ARG A 97 -13.44 12.41 -11.09
CA ARG A 97 -12.24 11.66 -11.52
C ARG A 97 -12.22 10.26 -10.88
N LYS A 98 -12.51 9.20 -11.66
CA LYS A 98 -11.62 8.34 -12.49
C LYS A 98 -10.73 7.43 -11.64
N ARG A 99 -11.16 6.17 -11.45
CA ARG A 99 -10.42 5.09 -10.75
C ARG A 99 -8.93 5.01 -11.11
N GLY A 100 -8.56 5.33 -12.37
CA GLY A 100 -7.16 5.31 -12.83
C GLY A 100 -6.24 6.33 -12.14
N TYR A 101 -6.73 7.54 -11.84
CA TYR A 101 -5.90 8.56 -11.17
C TYR A 101 -5.52 8.15 -9.74
N ASN A 102 -6.49 7.58 -9.02
CA ASN A 102 -6.26 7.06 -7.67
C ASN A 102 -5.24 5.92 -7.68
N GLU A 103 -5.21 5.11 -8.74
CA GLU A 103 -4.26 4.02 -8.89
C GLU A 103 -2.84 4.54 -9.16
N VAL A 104 -2.66 5.55 -10.01
CA VAL A 104 -1.35 6.17 -10.25
C VAL A 104 -0.76 6.74 -8.95
N HIS A 105 -1.57 7.48 -8.18
CA HIS A 105 -1.13 8.00 -6.87
C HIS A 105 -0.85 6.90 -5.85
N ARG A 106 -1.62 5.81 -5.88
CA ARG A 106 -1.39 4.62 -5.06
C ARG A 106 -0.05 3.97 -5.39
N LEU A 107 0.24 3.78 -6.67
CA LEU A 107 1.49 3.21 -7.15
C LEU A 107 2.70 4.10 -6.82
N ARG A 108 2.57 5.43 -6.93
CA ARG A 108 3.62 6.37 -6.49
C ARG A 108 3.91 6.25 -5.00
N ASN A 109 2.87 6.18 -4.16
CA ASN A 109 3.05 5.99 -2.72
C ASN A 109 3.68 4.62 -2.42
N LEU A 110 3.24 3.56 -3.11
CA LEU A 110 3.80 2.23 -2.98
C LEU A 110 5.28 2.19 -3.35
N ALA A 111 5.68 2.86 -4.43
CA ALA A 111 7.07 2.91 -4.90
C ALA A 111 8.00 3.51 -3.82
N VAL A 112 7.57 4.59 -3.16
CA VAL A 112 8.32 5.19 -2.04
C VAL A 112 8.43 4.23 -0.86
N VAL A 113 7.33 3.58 -0.46
CA VAL A 113 7.34 2.62 0.66
C VAL A 113 8.25 1.43 0.33
N CYS A 114 8.17 0.87 -0.88
CA CYS A 114 9.04 -0.21 -1.35
C CYS A 114 10.51 0.20 -1.36
N ALA A 115 10.82 1.42 -1.79
CA ALA A 115 12.20 1.90 -1.86
C ALA A 115 12.82 2.05 -0.46
N LEU A 116 12.04 2.53 0.52
CA LEU A 116 12.53 2.75 1.89
C LEU A 116 12.55 1.47 2.73
N TRP A 117 11.54 0.61 2.61
CA TRP A 117 11.35 -0.55 3.49
C TRP A 117 11.59 -1.91 2.83
N SER A 118 11.98 -1.92 1.56
CA SER A 118 12.11 -3.09 0.67
C SER A 118 10.78 -3.67 0.15
N PRO A 119 10.76 -4.19 -1.09
CA PRO A 119 9.59 -4.90 -1.64
C PRO A 119 9.21 -6.15 -0.85
N ALA A 120 10.19 -6.84 -0.25
CA ALA A 120 9.97 -8.09 0.47
C ALA A 120 9.13 -7.90 1.74
N VAL A 121 9.35 -6.79 2.47
CA VAL A 121 8.55 -6.39 3.63
C VAL A 121 7.13 -6.01 3.20
N VAL A 122 7.01 -5.18 2.16
CA VAL A 122 5.72 -4.72 1.63
C VAL A 122 4.85 -5.90 1.19
N HIS A 123 5.43 -6.88 0.51
CA HIS A 123 4.71 -8.07 0.06
C HIS A 123 4.27 -8.96 1.24
N TYR A 124 5.16 -9.19 2.21
CA TYR A 124 4.86 -10.03 3.36
C TYR A 124 3.67 -9.50 4.19
N TYR A 125 3.57 -8.18 4.36
CA TYR A 125 2.44 -7.55 5.06
C TYR A 125 1.21 -7.25 4.18
N GLY A 126 1.25 -7.65 2.89
CA GLY A 126 0.15 -7.39 1.94
C GLY A 126 -0.09 -5.90 1.65
N TRP A 127 0.92 -5.05 1.86
CA TRP A 127 0.79 -3.59 1.65
C TRP A 127 0.73 -3.21 0.17
N ASN A 128 1.19 -4.10 -0.72
CA ASN A 128 1.05 -3.94 -2.16
C ASN A 128 -0.41 -3.90 -2.62
N THR A 129 -1.35 -4.47 -1.86
CA THR A 129 -2.80 -4.45 -2.13
C THR A 129 -3.55 -3.45 -1.25
N ALA A 130 -2.86 -2.66 -0.42
CA ALA A 130 -3.50 -1.70 0.45
C ALA A 130 -4.20 -0.58 -0.35
N ALA A 131 -5.37 -0.16 0.14
CA ALA A 131 -6.11 0.96 -0.43
C ALA A 131 -5.32 2.27 -0.33
N GLN A 132 -5.63 3.24 -1.19
CA GLN A 132 -4.90 4.51 -1.29
C GLN A 132 -4.79 5.26 0.05
N GLY A 133 -5.85 5.28 0.86
CA GLY A 133 -5.82 5.91 2.19
C GLY A 133 -4.81 5.25 3.15
N CYS A 134 -4.70 3.92 3.11
CA CYS A 134 -3.75 3.16 3.92
C CYS A 134 -2.31 3.34 3.41
N LEU A 135 -2.10 3.33 2.09
CA LEU A 135 -0.78 3.59 1.51
C LEU A 135 -0.28 5.00 1.78
N ARG A 136 -1.17 6.00 1.81
CA ARG A 136 -0.78 7.36 2.20
C ARG A 136 -0.23 7.38 3.63
N LEU A 137 -0.88 6.68 4.57
CA LEU A 137 -0.39 6.57 5.94
C LEU A 137 0.96 5.84 6.01
N LEU A 138 1.07 4.71 5.31
CA LEU A 138 2.33 3.95 5.23
C LEU A 138 3.47 4.78 4.64
N LYS A 139 3.21 5.57 3.59
CA LYS A 139 4.20 6.52 3.04
C LYS A 139 4.64 7.53 4.09
N THR A 140 3.70 8.19 4.77
CA THR A 140 4.06 9.16 5.84
C THR A 140 4.94 8.51 6.90
N CYS A 141 4.60 7.29 7.31
CA CYS A 141 5.39 6.50 8.25
C CYS A 141 6.79 6.19 7.71
N ALA A 142 6.91 5.79 6.44
CA ALA A 142 8.19 5.48 5.82
C ALA A 142 9.08 6.72 5.69
N LEU A 143 8.51 7.89 5.41
CA LEU A 143 9.25 9.15 5.37
C LEU A 143 9.77 9.55 6.76
N GLN A 144 8.95 9.35 7.81
CA GLN A 144 9.34 9.66 9.19
C GLN A 144 10.32 8.64 9.78
N TYR A 145 10.20 7.37 9.39
CA TYR A 145 11.01 6.25 9.86
C TYR A 145 11.55 5.42 8.68
N PRO A 146 12.56 5.92 7.96
CA PRO A 146 13.05 5.31 6.72
C PRO A 146 13.61 3.91 6.89
N ASN A 147 14.25 3.62 8.02
CA ASN A 147 14.74 2.28 8.31
C ASN A 147 13.64 1.44 8.96
N PHE A 148 13.11 0.46 8.21
CA PHE A 148 12.04 -0.40 8.72
C PHE A 148 12.39 -1.05 10.07
N SER A 149 13.53 -1.76 10.14
CA SER A 149 13.87 -2.59 11.30
C SER A 149 14.33 -1.77 12.51
N ARG A 150 15.07 -0.68 12.29
CA ARG A 150 15.69 0.12 13.36
C ARG A 150 14.79 1.27 13.83
N GLN A 151 13.94 1.81 12.96
CA GLN A 151 13.14 2.99 13.26
C GLN A 151 11.65 2.68 13.25
N PHE A 152 11.09 2.14 12.17
CA PHE A 152 9.63 1.98 12.09
C PHE A 152 9.10 0.89 13.04
N ARG A 153 9.68 -0.31 12.97
CA ARG A 153 9.22 -1.50 13.69
C ARG A 153 9.15 -1.29 15.21
N PRO A 154 10.19 -0.77 15.91
CA PRO A 154 10.11 -0.57 17.37
C PRO A 154 8.95 0.34 17.80
N TYR A 155 8.65 1.38 17.01
CA TYR A 155 7.58 2.31 17.29
C TYR A 155 6.21 1.68 17.04
N LEU A 156 6.04 0.99 15.91
CA LEU A 156 4.78 0.32 15.64
C LEU A 156 4.52 -0.81 16.65
N ASN A 157 5.54 -1.59 17.02
CA ASN A 157 5.41 -2.61 18.06
C ASN A 157 4.93 -2.01 19.38
N ARG A 158 5.45 -0.86 19.79
CA ARG A 158 4.96 -0.17 20.99
C ARG A 158 3.48 0.18 20.89
N VAL A 159 3.03 0.73 19.76
CA VAL A 159 1.61 1.05 19.55
C VAL A 159 0.72 -0.20 19.57
N LEU A 160 1.15 -1.26 18.89
CA LEU A 160 0.45 -2.53 18.85
C LEU A 160 0.34 -3.15 20.24
N LEU A 161 1.41 -3.08 21.02
CA LEU A 161 1.44 -3.58 22.39
C LEU A 161 0.51 -2.78 23.30
N ASP A 162 0.57 -1.45 23.26
CA ASP A 162 -0.32 -0.58 24.03
C ASP A 162 -1.79 -0.86 23.71
N ARG A 163 -2.12 -1.05 22.42
CA ARG A 163 -3.47 -1.44 22.02
C ARG A 163 -3.85 -2.83 22.55
N ASN A 164 -2.94 -3.81 22.49
CA ASN A 164 -3.18 -5.15 23.00
C ASN A 164 -3.51 -5.12 24.50
N CYS A 165 -2.68 -4.41 25.28
CA CYS A 165 -2.89 -4.17 26.70
C CYS A 165 -4.24 -3.50 26.99
N GLN A 166 -4.57 -2.43 26.26
CA GLN A 166 -5.85 -1.72 26.42
C GLN A 166 -7.05 -2.58 26.05
N ALA A 167 -6.94 -3.46 25.05
CA ALA A 167 -7.98 -4.43 24.71
C ALA A 167 -8.21 -5.43 25.85
N ILE A 168 -7.16 -5.90 26.52
CA ILE A 168 -7.25 -6.82 27.65
C ILE A 168 -7.89 -6.14 28.87
N ILE A 169 -7.48 -4.91 29.17
CA ILE A 169 -7.97 -4.16 30.34
C ILE A 169 -9.44 -3.75 30.15
N SER A 170 -9.76 -3.14 29.01
CA SER A 170 -11.08 -2.50 28.80
C SER A 170 -12.09 -3.39 28.07
N GLY A 171 -11.62 -4.37 27.28
CA GLY A 171 -12.47 -5.16 26.38
C GLY A 171 -13.08 -4.38 25.21
N ARG A 172 -12.82 -3.07 25.10
CA ARG A 172 -13.46 -2.19 24.09
C ARG A 172 -12.73 -2.13 22.77
N LEU A 173 -11.47 -2.54 22.75
CA LEU A 173 -10.61 -2.50 21.58
C LEU A 173 -10.39 -3.89 21.04
N LYS A 174 -10.16 -3.98 19.73
CA LYS A 174 -9.70 -5.21 19.12
C LYS A 174 -8.23 -5.45 19.47
N ASN A 175 -7.93 -6.63 20.01
CA ASN A 175 -6.57 -7.07 20.31
C ASN A 175 -5.85 -7.56 19.03
N LEU A 176 -4.58 -7.98 19.15
CA LEU A 176 -3.79 -8.40 17.99
C LEU A 176 -4.30 -9.69 17.31
N ASN A 177 -5.03 -10.56 18.02
CA ASN A 177 -5.68 -11.73 17.39
C ASN A 177 -6.85 -11.30 16.50
N GLU A 178 -7.59 -10.28 16.91
CA GLU A 178 -8.83 -9.86 16.24
C GLU A 178 -8.57 -8.91 15.07
N ALA A 179 -7.49 -8.13 15.15
CA ALA A 179 -7.07 -7.22 14.08
C ALA A 179 -5.56 -6.94 14.17
N PRO A 180 -4.70 -7.66 13.41
CA PRO A 180 -3.24 -7.54 13.53
C PRO A 180 -2.71 -6.11 13.43
N VAL A 181 -3.13 -5.35 12.42
CA VAL A 181 -2.85 -3.92 12.26
C VAL A 181 -4.11 -3.18 11.82
N GLN A 182 -4.41 -2.05 12.47
CA GLN A 182 -5.49 -1.13 12.12
C GLN A 182 -4.88 0.18 11.62
N TYR A 183 -4.67 0.30 10.30
CA TYR A 183 -3.94 1.40 9.66
C TYR A 183 -4.31 2.79 10.22
N HIS A 184 -5.59 3.15 10.21
CA HIS A 184 -6.07 4.47 10.63
C HIS A 184 -5.96 4.74 12.14
N ARG A 185 -5.73 3.71 12.95
CA ARG A 185 -5.50 3.88 14.38
C ARG A 185 -4.02 3.86 14.67
N ASP A 186 -3.39 2.74 14.36
CA ASP A 186 -2.05 2.42 14.83
C ASP A 186 -1.01 3.32 14.14
N LEU A 187 -1.14 3.53 12.82
CA LEU A 187 -0.22 4.42 12.10
C LEU A 187 -0.45 5.90 12.44
N ASN A 188 -1.70 6.32 12.66
CA ASN A 188 -1.99 7.70 13.05
C ASN A 188 -1.41 8.05 14.42
N ILE A 189 -1.49 7.15 15.39
CA ILE A 189 -0.84 7.33 16.71
C ILE A 189 0.68 7.48 16.53
N MET A 190 1.28 6.64 15.67
CA MET A 190 2.71 6.71 15.41
C MET A 190 3.12 8.01 14.71
N ILE A 191 2.32 8.49 13.74
CA ILE A 191 2.54 9.74 13.02
C ILE A 191 2.41 10.95 13.95
N ALA A 192 1.48 10.91 14.92
CA ALA A 192 1.26 12.00 15.86
C ALA A 192 2.50 12.30 16.73
N GLY A 193 3.43 11.35 16.85
CA GLY A 193 4.61 11.49 17.69
C GLY A 193 4.28 11.35 19.18
N GLY A 194 5.25 10.91 19.98
CA GLY A 194 5.06 10.66 21.42
C GLY A 194 5.02 9.18 21.83
N VAL A 195 5.17 8.27 20.86
CA VAL A 195 5.43 6.85 21.14
C VAL A 195 6.91 6.68 21.46
N ILE A 196 7.21 6.09 22.62
CA ILE A 196 8.57 5.75 23.03
C ILE A 196 8.70 4.22 23.05
N PRO A 197 9.51 3.62 22.16
CA PRO A 197 9.75 2.19 22.19
C PRO A 197 10.35 1.76 23.52
N ASP A 198 9.84 0.66 24.07
CA ASP A 198 10.39 0.03 25.27
C ASP A 198 10.71 -1.44 24.97
N PRO A 199 11.97 -1.74 24.59
CA PRO A 199 12.37 -3.10 24.27
C PRO A 199 12.26 -4.05 25.46
N GLY A 200 12.37 -3.55 26.69
CA GLY A 200 12.29 -4.37 27.89
C GLY A 200 10.87 -4.90 28.11
N ILE A 201 9.88 -4.02 28.02
CA ILE A 201 8.47 -4.43 28.10
C ILE A 201 8.10 -5.32 26.92
N GLU A 202 8.54 -4.99 25.70
CA GLU A 202 8.31 -5.85 24.53
C GLU A 202 8.84 -7.28 24.77
N GLU A 203 10.07 -7.40 25.30
CA GLU A 203 10.69 -8.70 25.55
C GLU A 203 9.92 -9.53 26.58
N LEU A 204 9.38 -8.91 27.63
CA LEU A 204 8.54 -9.61 28.62
C LEU A 204 7.29 -10.22 27.97
N TRP A 205 6.66 -9.52 27.03
CA TRP A 205 5.50 -10.04 26.28
C TRP A 205 5.86 -11.15 25.30
N VAL A 206 7.08 -11.15 24.77
CA VAL A 206 7.58 -12.15 23.81
C VAL A 206 8.16 -13.40 24.48
N THR A 207 8.65 -13.29 25.72
CA THR A 207 9.31 -14.39 26.45
C THR A 207 8.48 -14.99 27.57
N SER A 208 7.54 -14.25 28.18
CA SER A 208 6.71 -14.76 29.27
C SER A 208 5.86 -15.94 28.81
N PHE A 209 5.75 -17.00 29.61
CA PHE A 209 4.87 -18.16 29.34
C PHE A 209 3.68 -18.23 30.31
N ASP A 210 3.83 -17.63 31.48
CA ASP A 210 2.90 -17.72 32.61
C ASP A 210 2.07 -16.44 32.80
N GLY A 211 2.23 -15.44 31.93
CA GLY A 211 1.45 -14.20 31.98
C GLY A 211 1.97 -13.19 32.99
N THR A 212 3.26 -13.29 33.34
CA THR A 212 4.02 -12.27 34.09
C THR A 212 4.34 -10.99 33.33
N ALA A 213 3.82 -10.84 32.11
CA ALA A 213 3.93 -9.62 31.35
C ALA A 213 3.01 -8.51 31.94
N PRO A 214 3.52 -7.29 32.17
CA PRO A 214 2.72 -6.18 32.68
C PRO A 214 1.79 -5.64 31.59
N VAL A 215 0.52 -5.41 31.94
CA VAL A 215 -0.51 -4.86 31.04
C VAL A 215 -0.69 -3.35 31.19
N ASP A 216 -0.22 -2.74 32.27
CA ASP A 216 -0.30 -1.31 32.49
C ASP A 216 0.85 -0.77 33.35
N LEU A 217 0.87 0.55 33.51
CA LEU A 217 1.88 1.26 34.32
C LEU A 217 1.75 0.98 35.82
N ASN A 218 0.62 0.42 36.27
CA ASN A 218 0.43 0.02 37.68
C ASN A 218 1.07 -1.34 37.97
N GLY A 219 1.65 -2.00 36.96
CA GLY A 219 2.27 -3.30 37.11
C GLY A 219 1.28 -4.46 37.20
N ARG A 220 0.01 -4.27 36.83
CA ARG A 220 -0.95 -5.38 36.77
C ARG A 220 -0.48 -6.39 35.74
N LEU A 221 -0.46 -7.67 36.09
CA LEU A 221 0.03 -8.71 35.21
C LEU A 221 -1.10 -9.32 34.38
N LEU A 222 -0.77 -9.85 33.21
CA LEU A 222 -1.74 -10.52 32.34
C LEU A 222 -2.46 -11.67 33.07
N LYS A 223 -1.72 -12.47 33.85
CA LYS A 223 -2.29 -13.59 34.61
C LYS A 223 -3.29 -13.15 35.68
N ASP A 224 -3.15 -11.95 36.23
CA ASP A 224 -4.07 -11.45 37.26
C ASP A 224 -5.41 -11.02 36.63
N LEU A 225 -5.39 -10.55 35.38
CA LEU A 225 -6.59 -10.13 34.65
C LEU A 225 -7.25 -11.26 33.86
N ARG A 226 -6.48 -12.23 33.36
CA ARG A 226 -6.93 -13.31 32.48
C ARG A 226 -6.24 -14.64 32.82
N PRO A 227 -6.44 -15.17 34.04
CA PRO A 227 -5.68 -16.33 34.56
C PRO A 227 -5.82 -17.59 33.70
N TYR A 228 -6.99 -17.83 33.10
CA TYR A 228 -7.28 -19.02 32.30
C TYR A 228 -7.03 -18.84 30.80
N HIS A 229 -6.62 -17.64 30.36
CA HIS A 229 -6.53 -17.29 28.93
C HIS A 229 -5.21 -16.61 28.56
N VAL A 230 -4.20 -16.67 29.44
CA VAL A 230 -2.88 -16.06 29.24
C VAL A 230 -2.31 -16.34 27.85
N HIS A 231 -2.30 -17.61 27.43
CA HIS A 231 -1.73 -18.03 26.15
C HIS A 231 -2.38 -17.40 24.92
N GLN A 232 -3.64 -16.99 25.02
CA GLN A 232 -4.34 -16.32 23.92
C GLN A 232 -3.80 -14.91 23.69
N TYR A 233 -3.30 -14.25 24.73
CA TYR A 233 -2.91 -12.83 24.67
C TYR A 233 -1.40 -12.61 24.55
N LEU A 234 -0.59 -13.63 24.84
CA LEU A 234 0.86 -13.55 24.68
C LEU A 234 1.26 -13.35 23.21
N LEU A 235 2.38 -12.65 23.00
CA LEU A 235 2.83 -12.19 21.69
C LEU A 235 4.13 -12.86 21.27
N ARG A 236 4.40 -12.92 19.97
CA ARG A 236 5.69 -13.31 19.39
C ARG A 236 6.10 -12.28 18.34
N ARG A 237 7.34 -12.38 17.90
CA ARG A 237 7.85 -11.65 16.74
C ARG A 237 7.66 -12.49 15.49
N ASP A 238 7.18 -11.86 14.42
CA ASP A 238 7.12 -12.47 13.10
C ASP A 238 8.48 -12.42 12.37
N ARG A 239 8.49 -12.78 11.08
CA ARG A 239 9.69 -12.80 10.23
C ARG A 239 10.46 -11.47 10.20
N TYR A 240 9.79 -10.33 10.22
CA TYR A 240 10.45 -9.01 10.20
C TYR A 240 10.46 -8.33 11.58
N GLY A 241 10.02 -9.05 12.62
CA GLY A 241 10.08 -8.63 14.01
C GLY A 241 8.87 -7.83 14.49
N MET A 242 7.79 -7.77 13.71
CA MET A 242 6.53 -7.16 14.15
C MET A 242 5.84 -8.04 15.19
N LEU A 243 5.20 -7.42 16.18
CA LEU A 243 4.42 -8.15 17.18
C LEU A 243 3.16 -8.75 16.57
N VAL A 244 3.01 -10.04 16.74
CA VAL A 244 1.82 -10.83 16.40
C VAL A 244 1.48 -11.73 17.58
N THR A 245 0.28 -12.31 17.59
CA THR A 245 -0.11 -13.21 18.68
C THR A 245 0.55 -14.57 18.56
N ARG A 246 0.71 -15.26 19.71
CA ARG A 246 1.31 -16.60 19.76
C ARG A 246 0.39 -17.73 19.34
N GLY A 247 -0.92 -17.56 19.49
CA GLY A 247 -1.90 -18.65 19.40
C GLY A 247 -1.82 -19.43 18.08
N ASP A 248 -2.17 -20.72 18.16
CA ASP A 248 -2.14 -21.76 17.10
C ASP A 248 -2.53 -21.20 15.72
N CYS A 249 -1.55 -20.63 15.03
CA CYS A 249 -1.80 -19.96 13.78
C CYS A 249 -1.66 -21.03 12.69
N GLN A 250 -2.81 -21.56 12.27
CA GLN A 250 -2.97 -21.88 10.85
C GLN A 250 -2.39 -20.70 10.09
N ASP A 251 -1.38 -20.98 9.29
CA ASP A 251 -0.71 -20.03 8.43
C ASP A 251 -1.72 -19.04 7.89
N ILE A 252 -1.38 -17.76 8.02
CA ILE A 252 -2.08 -16.63 7.44
C ILE A 252 -2.54 -17.07 6.05
N GLN A 253 -3.81 -17.48 5.94
CA GLN A 253 -4.46 -17.55 4.65
C GLN A 253 -4.44 -16.11 4.20
N THR A 254 -3.54 -15.83 3.27
CA THR A 254 -3.66 -14.77 2.29
C THR A 254 -5.13 -14.66 2.01
N ALA A 255 -5.75 -13.58 2.50
CA ALA A 255 -7.13 -13.28 2.22
C ALA A 255 -7.21 -13.06 0.71
N VAL A 256 -7.43 -14.16 -0.03
CA VAL A 256 -8.01 -14.17 -1.36
C VAL A 256 -9.42 -13.68 -1.15
N HIS A 257 -9.56 -12.37 -1.00
CA HIS A 257 -10.85 -11.73 -0.97
C HIS A 257 -11.34 -11.66 -2.41
N GLN A 258 -12.07 -12.72 -2.77
CA GLN A 258 -13.25 -12.73 -3.63
C GLN A 258 -13.30 -11.56 -4.61
N GLN A 259 -12.69 -11.77 -5.79
CA GLN A 259 -13.26 -11.19 -6.99
C GLN A 259 -14.63 -11.84 -7.17
N SER A 260 -15.67 -11.10 -6.79
CA SER A 260 -17.01 -11.35 -7.27
C SER A 260 -16.97 -11.18 -8.79
N ASP A 261 -17.06 -12.31 -9.49
CA ASP A 261 -17.36 -12.37 -10.91
C ASP A 261 -18.71 -11.68 -11.16
N PHE A 262 -18.64 -10.38 -11.44
CA PHE A 262 -19.68 -9.68 -12.17
C PHE A 262 -19.29 -9.60 -13.64
N SER A 263 -19.29 -10.77 -14.29
CA SER A 263 -19.44 -10.85 -15.74
C SER A 263 -20.87 -11.32 -16.05
N ASN A 264 -21.79 -10.37 -16.13
CA ASN A 264 -23.05 -10.58 -16.83
C ASN A 264 -23.62 -9.24 -17.27
N THR A 265 -23.48 -8.92 -18.55
CA THR A 265 -24.50 -8.32 -19.43
C THR A 265 -24.00 -8.43 -20.89
N PRO A 266 -24.81 -8.16 -21.93
CA PRO A 266 -25.80 -9.07 -22.48
C PRO A 266 -25.54 -9.32 -23.98
N SER A 267 -25.93 -10.47 -24.53
CA SER A 267 -26.00 -10.64 -25.99
C SER A 267 -27.37 -11.14 -26.40
N ARG A 268 -28.07 -10.30 -27.15
CA ARG A 268 -29.38 -10.53 -27.75
C ARG A 268 -29.18 -11.00 -29.19
N HIS A 269 -30.03 -11.96 -29.58
CA HIS A 269 -30.40 -12.41 -30.93
C HIS A 269 -29.53 -13.55 -31.48
N GLN A 270 -30.07 -14.66 -31.99
CA GLN A 270 -31.35 -14.86 -32.69
C GLN A 270 -31.70 -16.37 -32.72
N GLY A 271 -32.98 -16.75 -32.73
CA GLY A 271 -33.37 -18.14 -32.98
C GLY A 271 -34.79 -18.50 -32.56
N ARG A 272 -35.77 -18.20 -33.43
CA ARG A 272 -37.18 -18.63 -33.35
C ARG A 272 -37.31 -20.14 -33.16
N THR A 273 -38.20 -20.57 -32.26
CA THR A 273 -39.33 -21.46 -32.65
C THR A 273 -40.49 -21.34 -31.66
N LYS A 274 -41.70 -21.24 -32.21
CA LYS A 274 -43.01 -21.22 -31.53
C LYS A 274 -43.27 -22.57 -30.85
N PHE A 275 -43.93 -22.57 -29.70
CA PHE A 275 -45.13 -23.40 -29.47
C PHE A 275 -46.01 -22.76 -28.38
N SER A 276 -47.30 -22.72 -28.69
CA SER A 276 -48.44 -22.20 -27.94
C SER A 276 -48.94 -23.19 -26.87
N ILE A 277 -49.96 -22.75 -26.10
CA ILE A 277 -50.95 -23.51 -25.28
C ILE A 277 -50.60 -23.51 -23.77
N THR A 278 -51.46 -23.23 -22.77
CA THR A 278 -52.86 -22.77 -22.65
C THR A 278 -53.13 -22.38 -21.18
N LEU A 279 -54.09 -21.47 -20.97
CA LEU A 279 -54.72 -21.09 -19.69
C LEU A 279 -55.37 -22.25 -18.91
N ARG A 280 -55.30 -22.21 -17.58
CA ARG A 280 -56.35 -22.61 -16.59
C ARG A 280 -55.82 -22.23 -15.19
N SER A 281 -56.34 -21.24 -14.45
CA SER A 281 -57.65 -21.09 -13.79
C SER A 281 -57.86 -22.00 -12.57
N MET A 282 -58.06 -21.35 -11.41
CA MET A 282 -58.74 -21.79 -10.17
C MET A 282 -58.01 -22.87 -9.32
N THR A 283 -58.05 -22.92 -7.98
CA THR A 283 -58.87 -22.29 -6.93
C THR A 283 -58.15 -22.45 -5.59
N LYS A 284 -58.48 -21.58 -4.62
CA LYS A 284 -58.31 -21.79 -3.17
C LYS A 284 -58.87 -23.15 -2.72
N ILE A 285 -58.33 -23.73 -1.64
CA ILE A 285 -59.06 -24.13 -0.42
C ILE A 285 -58.04 -24.50 0.67
N ASN A 286 -58.44 -24.16 1.91
CA ASN A 286 -57.75 -24.23 3.19
C ASN A 286 -57.39 -25.65 3.65
N LEU A 287 -56.33 -25.73 4.46
CA LEU A 287 -56.39 -26.10 5.88
C LEU A 287 -55.23 -25.42 6.61
#